data_AF-A0A453A8B3-F1
#
_entry.id   AF-A0A453A8B3-F1
#
_cell.length_a   1.000
_cell.length_b   1.000
_cell.length_c   1.000
_cell.angle_alpha   90.00
_cell.angle_beta   90.00
_cell.angle_gamma   90.00
#
_symmetry.space_group_name_H-M   'P 1'
#
loop_
_entity.id
_entity.type
_entity.pdbx_description
1 polymer ?
#
loop_
_entity_poly.entity_id
_entity_poly.type
_entity_poly.pdbx_seq_one_letter_code
_entity_poly.pdbx_strand_id
1 'polypeptide(L)'
;GVRFTTYHGHFMLRSTDLLALPAVDSDKAFAMQLSLEETLMTTQTVYFQVALLYTSSSGERRIRVHTAAAPVVTDLGEMYRQADTGAIVSVLARIAVENSLSDKLDSVRQQLQLKLVKSLKEYRNLYVVQHRIGGRLIYPESLRYLPLYILALCKSLALRGGYADVSLDERCAAGFSIMILPARRLLNFIYPSLYRLDEVLTV
;
A
#
# COMPACT_ATOMS: atom_id res chain seq x y z
N GLY A 1 -19.86 1.30 12.28
CA GLY A 1 -18.83 2.33 12.07
C GLY A 1 -17.73 1.86 11.12
N VAL A 2 -16.51 1.59 11.60
CA VAL A 2 -15.35 1.12 10.80
C VAL A 2 -14.71 -0.09 11.50
N ARG A 3 -14.33 -1.13 10.75
CA ARG A 3 -13.60 -2.29 11.29
C ARG A 3 -12.42 -2.72 10.43
N PHE A 4 -11.42 -3.34 11.05
CA PHE A 4 -10.37 -4.07 10.33
C PHE A 4 -10.95 -5.36 9.75
N THR A 5 -10.57 -5.69 8.51
CA THR A 5 -11.12 -6.84 7.78
C THR A 5 -10.06 -7.81 7.31
N THR A 6 -8.90 -7.31 6.93
CA THR A 6 -7.83 -8.13 6.35
C THR A 6 -6.49 -7.55 6.77
N TYR A 7 -5.52 -8.42 6.99
CA TYR A 7 -4.20 -8.11 7.51
C TYR A 7 -3.16 -8.68 6.54
N HIS A 8 -2.06 -7.96 6.32
CA HIS A 8 -1.04 -8.31 5.33
C HIS A 8 0.37 -8.12 5.91
N GLY A 9 1.21 -9.14 5.76
CA GLY A 9 2.57 -9.20 6.28
C GLY A 9 2.91 -10.57 6.87
N HIS A 10 4.10 -10.68 7.47
CA HIS A 10 4.56 -11.94 8.07
C HIS A 10 4.18 -12.03 9.53
N PHE A 11 3.07 -12.69 9.80
CA PHE A 11 2.54 -12.95 11.14
C PHE A 11 1.74 -14.25 11.15
N MET A 12 1.37 -14.71 12.35
CA MET A 12 0.37 -15.74 12.53
C MET A 12 -0.91 -15.11 13.08
N LEU A 13 -2.04 -15.31 12.41
CA LEU A 13 -3.34 -14.85 12.92
C LEU A 13 -3.85 -15.85 13.96
N ARG A 14 -4.03 -15.42 15.22
CA ARG A 14 -4.55 -16.28 16.31
C ARG A 14 -6.06 -16.23 16.44
N SER A 15 -6.64 -15.06 16.21
CA SER A 15 -8.07 -14.82 16.12
C SER A 15 -8.30 -13.69 15.11
N THR A 16 -9.56 -13.31 14.83
CA THR A 16 -9.93 -12.33 13.80
C THR A 16 -9.08 -11.07 13.83
N ASP A 17 -8.72 -10.58 15.02
CA ASP A 17 -8.03 -9.30 15.21
C ASP A 17 -6.73 -9.38 16.02
N LEU A 18 -6.23 -10.61 16.25
CA LEU A 18 -5.03 -10.84 17.06
C LEU A 18 -3.88 -11.40 16.22
N LEU A 19 -2.93 -10.52 15.90
CA LEU A 19 -1.69 -10.88 15.22
C LEU A 19 -0.64 -11.36 16.23
N ALA A 20 -0.13 -12.57 16.03
CA ALA A 20 0.99 -13.10 16.77
C ALA A 20 2.30 -12.92 15.98
N LEU A 21 3.23 -12.21 16.61
CA LEU A 21 4.56 -11.92 16.09
C LEU A 21 5.59 -12.53 17.04
N PRO A 22 6.30 -13.60 16.65
CA PRO A 22 7.35 -14.17 17.50
C PRO A 22 8.47 -13.17 17.79
N ALA A 23 8.83 -12.37 16.78
CA ALA A 23 9.77 -11.26 16.89
C ALA A 23 9.35 -10.13 15.94
N VAL A 24 9.52 -8.89 16.37
CA VAL A 24 9.27 -7.69 15.57
C VAL A 24 10.37 -6.67 15.85
N ASP A 25 10.79 -5.96 14.81
CA ASP A 25 11.80 -4.89 14.88
C ASP A 25 11.27 -3.63 14.18
N SER A 26 12.06 -2.56 14.23
CA SER A 26 11.70 -1.26 13.65
C SER A 26 11.60 -1.24 12.13
N ASP A 27 12.13 -2.26 11.46
CA ASP A 27 12.21 -2.33 10.01
C ASP A 27 11.06 -3.14 9.41
N LYS A 28 10.22 -3.78 10.23
CA LYS A 28 9.03 -4.49 9.78
C LYS A 28 7.79 -3.59 9.81
N ALA A 29 6.99 -3.67 8.75
CA ALA A 29 5.72 -2.98 8.62
C ALA A 29 4.63 -3.92 8.12
N PHE A 30 3.43 -3.76 8.69
CA PHE A 30 2.23 -4.51 8.37
C PHE A 30 1.21 -3.58 7.73
N ALA A 31 0.33 -4.14 6.89
CA ALA A 31 -0.78 -3.42 6.30
C ALA A 31 -2.09 -4.06 6.71
N MET A 32 -3.13 -3.23 6.82
CA MET A 32 -4.47 -3.68 7.21
C MET A 32 -5.49 -3.00 6.29
N GLN A 33 -6.50 -3.74 5.88
CA GLN A 33 -7.66 -3.22 5.18
C GLN A 33 -8.79 -2.97 6.18
N LEU A 34 -9.55 -1.91 5.89
CA LEU A 34 -10.66 -1.45 6.70
C LEU A 34 -11.94 -1.53 5.88
N SER A 35 -13.07 -1.87 6.51
CA SER A 35 -14.39 -1.71 5.93
C SER A 35 -15.22 -0.72 6.75
N LEU A 36 -15.99 0.10 6.03
CA LEU A 36 -17.03 0.94 6.61
C LEU A 36 -18.33 0.12 6.66
N GLU A 37 -18.90 -0.05 7.85
CA GLU A 37 -20.15 -0.81 8.05
C GLU A 37 -21.39 0.07 8.03
N GLU A 38 -21.26 1.37 8.30
CA GLU A 38 -22.37 2.32 8.28
C GLU A 38 -22.03 3.48 7.34
N THR A 39 -22.93 3.76 6.40
CA THR A 39 -22.75 4.78 5.36
C THR A 39 -22.75 6.21 5.87
N LEU A 40 -23.25 6.46 7.09
CA LEU A 40 -23.38 7.78 7.69
C LEU A 40 -22.73 7.81 9.06
N MET A 41 -21.43 8.09 9.11
CA MET A 41 -20.77 8.42 10.37
C MET A 41 -21.21 9.82 10.81
N THR A 42 -21.90 9.93 11.95
CA THR A 42 -22.28 11.21 12.55
C THR A 42 -21.09 11.94 13.18
N THR A 43 -19.95 11.25 13.32
CA THR A 43 -18.72 11.79 13.88
C THR A 43 -17.85 12.41 12.79
N GLN A 44 -17.25 13.56 13.08
CA GLN A 44 -16.33 14.26 12.16
C GLN A 44 -14.95 13.61 12.10
N THR A 45 -14.65 12.68 13.00
CA THR A 45 -13.32 12.05 13.12
C THR A 45 -13.49 10.60 13.52
N VAL A 46 -12.67 9.74 12.92
CA VAL A 46 -12.50 8.33 13.29
C VAL A 46 -11.13 8.17 13.94
N TYR A 47 -11.09 7.40 15.02
CA TYR A 47 -9.85 7.07 15.71
C TYR A 47 -9.50 5.60 15.45
N PHE A 48 -8.23 5.37 15.16
CA PHE A 48 -7.65 4.04 15.03
C PHE A 48 -6.66 3.84 16.16
N GLN A 49 -6.72 2.69 16.80
CA GLN A 49 -5.75 2.31 17.82
C GLN A 49 -5.15 0.95 17.49
N VAL A 50 -3.83 0.88 17.55
CA VAL A 50 -3.07 -0.36 17.44
C VAL A 50 -2.24 -0.51 18.71
N ALA A 51 -2.37 -1.65 19.38
CA ALA A 51 -1.62 -1.98 20.58
C ALA A 51 -0.70 -3.17 20.31
N LEU A 52 0.59 -2.99 20.57
CA LEU A 52 1.60 -4.05 20.55
C LEU A 52 1.99 -4.41 21.98
N LEU A 53 1.58 -5.60 22.41
CA LEU A 53 2.03 -6.19 23.67
C LEU A 53 3.26 -7.07 23.37
N TYR A 54 4.40 -6.74 23.97
CA TYR A 54 5.67 -7.42 23.70
C TYR A 54 6.54 -7.52 24.95
N THR A 55 7.57 -8.37 24.89
CA THR A 55 8.63 -8.42 25.89
C THR A 55 9.86 -7.76 25.28
N SER A 56 10.45 -6.78 25.96
CA SER A 56 11.65 -6.09 25.51
C SER A 56 12.87 -7.02 25.56
N SER A 57 13.97 -6.62 24.91
CA SER A 57 15.27 -7.29 25.05
C SER A 57 15.83 -7.23 26.48
N SER A 58 15.34 -6.32 27.32
CA SER A 58 15.66 -6.26 28.75
C SER A 58 14.78 -7.18 29.61
N GLY A 59 13.88 -7.97 29.02
CA GLY A 59 13.01 -8.91 29.74
C GLY A 59 11.73 -8.30 30.32
N GLU A 60 11.43 -7.03 30.02
CA GLU A 60 10.26 -6.34 30.55
C GLU A 60 9.03 -6.54 29.66
N ARG A 61 7.87 -6.79 30.28
CA ARG A 61 6.59 -6.81 29.57
C ARG A 61 6.12 -5.37 29.34
N ARG A 62 5.94 -4.97 28.08
CA ARG A 62 5.57 -3.61 27.69
C ARG A 62 4.40 -3.60 26.72
N ILE A 63 3.63 -2.52 26.75
CA ILE A 63 2.59 -2.23 25.75
C ILE A 63 3.00 -0.95 25.03
N ARG A 64 3.06 -1.00 23.70
CA ARG A 64 3.20 0.18 22.84
C ARG A 64 1.86 0.44 22.16
N VAL A 65 1.34 1.65 22.27
CA VAL A 65 0.07 2.05 21.66
C VAL A 65 0.33 3.14 20.63
N HIS A 66 -0.25 2.97 19.44
CA HIS A 66 -0.35 4.01 18.44
C HIS A 66 -1.82 4.39 18.28
N THR A 67 -2.10 5.69 18.35
CA THR A 67 -3.43 6.25 18.10
C THR A 67 -3.34 7.23 16.94
N ALA A 68 -4.17 7.03 15.93
CA ALA A 68 -4.27 7.90 14.76
C ALA A 68 -5.70 8.41 14.65
N ALA A 69 -5.86 9.67 14.26
CA ALA A 69 -7.15 10.28 13.98
C ALA A 69 -7.23 10.59 12.48
N ALA A 70 -8.34 10.24 11.84
CA ALA A 70 -8.61 10.61 10.46
C ALA A 70 -9.94 11.38 10.37
N PRO A 71 -9.99 12.50 9.63
CA PRO A 71 -11.22 13.24 9.42
C PRO A 71 -12.20 12.43 8.55
N VAL A 72 -13.49 12.56 8.85
CA VAL A 72 -14.56 12.04 7.99
C VAL A 72 -14.94 13.13 6.99
N VAL A 73 -14.92 12.79 5.72
CA VAL A 73 -15.31 13.69 4.62
C VAL A 73 -16.58 13.18 3.96
N THR A 74 -17.42 14.10 3.51
CA THR A 74 -18.68 13.79 2.80
C THR A 74 -18.57 13.96 1.29
N ASP A 75 -17.53 14.64 0.81
CA ASP A 75 -17.23 14.83 -0.60
C ASP A 75 -16.12 13.88 -1.09
N LEU A 76 -16.38 13.21 -2.21
CA LEU A 76 -15.41 12.30 -2.82
C LEU A 76 -14.17 13.04 -3.31
N GLY A 77 -14.31 14.28 -3.81
CA GLY A 77 -13.18 15.11 -4.23
C GLY A 77 -12.22 15.41 -3.07
N GLU A 78 -12.74 15.67 -1.88
CA GLU A 78 -11.95 15.82 -0.66
C GLU A 78 -11.22 14.55 -0.25
N MET A 79 -11.90 13.39 -0.34
CA MET A 79 -11.28 12.09 -0.09
C MET A 79 -10.07 11.87 -1.02
N TYR A 80 -10.20 12.15 -2.31
CA TYR A 80 -9.08 12.05 -3.24
C TYR A 80 -7.93 12.99 -2.87
N ARG A 81 -8.19 14.23 -2.44
CA ARG A 81 -7.14 15.18 -2.04
C ARG A 81 -6.30 14.66 -0.86
N GLN A 82 -6.90 13.89 0.04
CA GLN A 82 -6.21 13.33 1.22
C GLN A 82 -5.60 11.94 0.98
N ALA A 83 -5.72 11.38 -0.22
CA ALA A 83 -5.24 10.03 -0.51
C ALA A 83 -3.70 9.96 -0.49
N ASP A 84 -3.15 9.05 0.33
CA ASP A 84 -1.71 8.81 0.42
C ASP A 84 -1.26 7.74 -0.59
N THR A 85 -0.49 8.16 -1.60
CA THR A 85 0.06 7.25 -2.62
C THR A 85 0.92 6.14 -2.02
N GLY A 86 1.77 6.45 -1.04
CA GLY A 86 2.67 5.48 -0.42
C GLY A 86 1.93 4.41 0.36
N ALA A 87 0.90 4.81 1.11
CA ALA A 87 0.03 3.87 1.82
C ALA A 87 -0.71 2.95 0.83
N ILE A 88 -1.31 3.52 -0.23
CA ILE A 88 -2.04 2.75 -1.26
C ILE A 88 -1.12 1.72 -1.92
N VAL A 89 0.05 2.15 -2.39
CA VAL A 89 1.03 1.26 -3.03
C VAL A 89 1.49 0.17 -2.06
N SER A 90 1.69 0.52 -0.79
CA SER A 90 2.10 -0.43 0.26
C SER A 90 1.10 -1.55 0.48
N VAL A 91 -0.20 -1.24 0.50
CA VAL A 91 -1.26 -2.25 0.62
C VAL A 91 -1.36 -3.07 -0.67
N LEU A 92 -1.41 -2.42 -1.83
CA LEU A 92 -1.55 -3.09 -3.13
C LEU A 92 -0.38 -4.03 -3.44
N ALA A 93 0.85 -3.67 -3.06
CA ALA A 93 2.02 -4.51 -3.25
C ALA A 93 1.93 -5.82 -2.46
N ARG A 94 1.44 -5.77 -1.21
CA ARG A 94 1.27 -6.96 -0.37
C ARG A 94 0.17 -7.87 -0.89
N ILE A 95 -0.98 -7.30 -1.24
CA ILE A 95 -2.08 -8.05 -1.87
C ILE A 95 -1.60 -8.72 -3.16
N ALA A 96 -0.81 -8.02 -3.98
CA ALA A 96 -0.30 -8.60 -5.22
C ALA A 96 0.67 -9.77 -4.97
N VAL A 97 1.55 -9.67 -3.97
CA VAL A 97 2.43 -10.77 -3.58
C VAL A 97 1.63 -11.95 -3.06
N GLU A 98 0.64 -11.73 -2.19
CA GLU A 98 -0.24 -12.80 -1.68
C GLU A 98 -1.01 -13.49 -2.81
N ASN A 99 -1.65 -12.72 -3.71
CA ASN A 99 -2.38 -13.28 -4.85
C ASN A 99 -1.44 -14.02 -5.80
N SER A 100 -0.16 -13.64 -5.90
CA SER A 100 0.82 -14.35 -6.74
C SER A 100 1.10 -15.79 -6.29
N LEU A 101 0.73 -16.14 -5.04
CA LEU A 101 0.88 -17.51 -4.52
C LEU A 101 -0.21 -18.46 -5.04
N SER A 102 -1.37 -17.94 -5.45
CA SER A 102 -2.51 -18.73 -5.93
C SER A 102 -2.86 -18.48 -7.40
N ASP A 103 -2.58 -17.28 -7.91
CA ASP A 103 -3.00 -16.82 -9.23
C ASP A 103 -1.82 -16.73 -10.21
N LYS A 104 -2.12 -16.76 -11.51
CA LYS A 104 -1.13 -16.45 -12.54
C LYS A 104 -0.64 -15.01 -12.40
N LEU A 105 0.67 -14.78 -12.49
CA LEU A 105 1.28 -13.44 -12.39
C LEU A 105 0.65 -12.42 -13.35
N ASP A 106 0.23 -12.85 -14.54
CA ASP A 106 -0.43 -11.97 -15.49
C ASP A 106 -1.79 -11.46 -14.99
N SER A 107 -2.59 -12.36 -14.40
CA SER A 107 -3.86 -12.01 -13.76
C SER A 107 -3.64 -10.98 -12.65
N VAL A 108 -2.64 -11.18 -11.80
CA VAL A 108 -2.30 -10.27 -10.70
C VAL A 108 -1.95 -8.87 -11.22
N ARG A 109 -1.12 -8.77 -12.28
CA ARG A 109 -0.78 -7.48 -12.90
C ARG A 109 -2.01 -6.79 -13.51
N GLN A 110 -2.88 -7.55 -14.18
CA GLN A 110 -4.14 -7.01 -14.71
C GLN A 110 -5.06 -6.51 -13.60
N GLN A 111 -5.16 -7.21 -12.47
CA GLN A 111 -5.94 -6.76 -11.30
C GLN A 111 -5.43 -5.42 -10.74
N LEU A 112 -4.11 -5.25 -10.62
CA LEU A 112 -3.50 -3.98 -10.20
C LEU A 112 -3.84 -2.83 -11.16
N GLN A 113 -3.68 -3.06 -12.47
CA GLN A 113 -4.03 -2.08 -13.49
C GLN A 113 -5.52 -1.74 -13.48
N LEU A 114 -6.38 -2.74 -13.30
CA LEU A 114 -7.83 -2.55 -13.24
C LEU A 114 -8.24 -1.69 -12.03
N LYS A 115 -7.63 -1.92 -10.86
CA LYS A 115 -7.86 -1.08 -9.67
C LYS A 115 -7.48 0.37 -9.96
N LEU A 116 -6.30 0.62 -10.55
CA LEU A 116 -5.86 1.96 -10.95
C LEU A 116 -6.85 2.63 -11.91
N VAL A 117 -7.22 1.95 -12.99
CA VAL A 117 -8.12 2.48 -14.01
C VAL A 117 -9.48 2.82 -13.42
N LYS A 118 -10.04 1.94 -12.57
CA LYS A 118 -11.31 2.21 -11.88
C LYS A 118 -11.19 3.44 -10.97
N SER A 119 -10.15 3.54 -10.15
CA SER A 119 -9.95 4.68 -9.26
C SER A 119 -9.80 6.01 -10.01
N LEU A 120 -9.08 6.05 -11.14
CA LEU A 120 -8.94 7.28 -11.94
C LEU A 120 -10.19 7.60 -12.76
N LYS A 121 -10.94 6.59 -13.20
CA LYS A 121 -12.21 6.78 -13.90
C LYS A 121 -13.24 7.45 -12.99
N GLU A 122 -13.35 7.02 -11.73
CA GLU A 122 -14.27 7.66 -10.79
C GLU A 122 -13.89 9.11 -10.50
N TYR A 123 -12.59 9.41 -10.35
CA TYR A 123 -12.15 10.79 -10.22
C TYR A 123 -12.49 11.63 -11.46
N ARG A 124 -12.26 11.08 -12.66
CA ARG A 124 -12.63 11.75 -13.92
C ARG A 124 -14.13 12.09 -13.94
N ASN A 125 -14.99 11.16 -13.51
CA ASN A 125 -16.46 11.33 -13.49
C ASN A 125 -16.90 12.55 -12.67
N LEU A 126 -16.19 12.89 -11.59
CA LEU A 126 -16.47 14.07 -10.75
C LEU A 126 -16.27 15.39 -11.51
N TYR A 127 -15.35 15.44 -12.48
CA TYR A 127 -14.91 16.68 -13.14
C TYR A 127 -15.19 16.71 -14.65
N VAL A 128 -16.00 15.79 -15.17
CA VAL A 128 -16.31 15.67 -16.62
C VAL A 128 -16.84 16.98 -17.21
N VAL A 129 -17.67 17.70 -16.46
CA VAL A 129 -18.30 18.95 -16.93
C VAL A 129 -17.29 20.09 -17.04
N GLN A 130 -16.29 20.13 -16.17
CA GLN A 130 -15.28 21.20 -16.10
C GLN A 130 -14.17 21.02 -17.15
N HIS A 131 -13.93 19.79 -17.61
CA HIS A 131 -12.88 19.48 -18.57
C HIS A 131 -13.47 18.97 -19.89
N ARG A 132 -14.11 19.87 -20.66
CA ARG A 132 -14.66 19.60 -22.00
C ARG A 132 -13.59 19.31 -23.09
N ILE A 133 -12.31 19.28 -22.73
CA ILE A 133 -11.20 19.08 -23.68
C ILE A 133 -10.88 17.59 -23.71
N GLY A 134 -11.28 16.92 -24.79
CA GLY A 134 -10.97 15.51 -25.04
C GLY A 134 -9.46 15.24 -25.11
N GLY A 135 -9.05 13.99 -24.83
CA GLY A 135 -7.68 13.52 -25.04
C GLY A 135 -6.70 13.70 -23.88
N ARG A 136 -7.10 14.28 -22.75
CA ARG A 136 -6.26 14.38 -21.54
C ARG A 136 -6.68 13.39 -20.45
N LEU A 137 -5.69 12.86 -19.73
CA LEU A 137 -5.92 12.10 -18.51
C LEU A 137 -6.23 13.07 -17.37
N ILE A 138 -7.35 12.85 -16.69
CA ILE A 138 -7.76 13.63 -15.51
C ILE A 138 -7.43 12.78 -14.28
N TYR A 139 -6.67 13.33 -13.35
CA TYR A 139 -6.21 12.63 -12.15
C TYR A 139 -6.05 13.62 -10.98
N PRO A 140 -6.16 13.16 -9.72
CA PRO A 140 -5.93 14.00 -8.57
C PRO A 140 -4.43 14.17 -8.31
N GLU A 141 -4.02 15.37 -7.86
CA GLU A 141 -2.60 15.68 -7.62
C GLU A 141 -1.96 14.75 -6.57
N SER A 142 -2.71 14.38 -5.53
CA SER A 142 -2.31 13.43 -4.50
C SER A 142 -1.92 12.04 -5.03
N LEU A 143 -2.48 11.63 -6.18
CA LEU A 143 -2.23 10.34 -6.82
C LEU A 143 -1.44 10.46 -8.12
N ARG A 144 -0.81 11.61 -8.40
CA ARG A 144 -0.03 11.85 -9.62
C ARG A 144 1.02 10.77 -9.89
N TYR A 145 1.64 10.23 -8.83
CA TYR A 145 2.66 9.18 -8.93
C TYR A 145 2.12 7.76 -8.81
N LEU A 146 0.83 7.58 -8.53
CA LEU A 146 0.25 6.25 -8.37
C LEU A 146 0.38 5.38 -9.63
N PRO A 147 0.13 5.89 -10.86
CA PRO A 147 0.35 5.11 -12.08
C PRO A 147 1.79 4.63 -12.25
N LEU A 148 2.77 5.48 -11.90
CA LEU A 148 4.19 5.17 -11.98
C LEU A 148 4.55 4.02 -11.03
N TYR A 149 4.12 4.09 -9.78
CA TYR A 149 4.40 3.05 -8.80
C TYR A 149 3.69 1.73 -9.10
N ILE A 150 2.46 1.76 -9.63
CA ILE A 150 1.76 0.53 -10.04
C ILE A 150 2.48 -0.12 -11.23
N LEU A 151 2.96 0.66 -12.19
CA LEU A 151 3.77 0.14 -13.29
C LEU A 151 5.09 -0.45 -12.79
N ALA A 152 5.78 0.24 -11.88
CA ALA A 152 7.02 -0.22 -11.27
C ALA A 152 6.80 -1.54 -10.49
N LEU A 153 5.72 -1.63 -9.72
CA LEU A 153 5.32 -2.84 -9.02
C LEU A 153 5.07 -4.00 -9.99
N CYS A 154 4.34 -3.79 -11.09
CA CYS A 154 4.12 -4.81 -12.12
C CYS A 154 5.42 -5.32 -12.77
N LYS A 155 6.46 -4.49 -12.80
CA LYS A 155 7.79 -4.81 -13.35
C LYS A 155 8.79 -5.31 -12.28
N SER A 156 8.39 -5.31 -11.01
CA SER A 156 9.26 -5.77 -9.91
C SER A 156 9.59 -7.25 -10.06
N LEU A 157 10.71 -7.69 -9.45
CA LEU A 157 11.14 -9.10 -9.48
C LEU A 157 10.07 -10.06 -8.95
N ALA A 158 9.25 -9.61 -8.00
CA ALA A 158 8.15 -10.41 -7.45
C ALA A 158 7.07 -10.71 -8.50
N LEU A 159 6.73 -9.75 -9.36
CA LEU A 159 5.54 -9.81 -10.22
C LEU A 159 5.82 -9.84 -11.72
N ARG A 160 7.04 -9.52 -12.18
CA ARG A 160 7.39 -9.62 -13.61
C ARG A 160 7.32 -11.08 -14.06
N GLY A 161 6.76 -11.31 -15.23
CA GLY A 161 6.60 -12.63 -15.81
C GLY A 161 7.29 -12.73 -17.16
N GLY A 162 7.66 -13.96 -17.53
CA GLY A 162 8.38 -14.28 -18.75
C GLY A 162 9.12 -15.60 -18.55
N TYR A 163 9.32 -16.36 -19.61
CA TYR A 163 10.11 -17.59 -19.54
C TYR A 163 11.57 -17.23 -19.21
N ALA A 164 12.14 -17.88 -18.18
CA ALA A 164 13.52 -17.66 -17.70
C ALA A 164 13.87 -16.22 -17.28
N ASP A 165 12.86 -15.40 -16.92
CA ASP A 165 13.05 -13.97 -16.70
C ASP A 165 13.61 -13.62 -15.30
N VAL A 166 13.26 -14.41 -14.28
CA VAL A 166 13.72 -14.26 -12.88
C VAL A 166 13.82 -15.64 -12.26
N SER A 167 14.88 -15.92 -11.50
CA SER A 167 15.00 -17.17 -10.76
C SER A 167 13.93 -17.27 -9.66
N LEU A 168 13.59 -18.50 -9.26
CA LEU A 168 12.58 -18.70 -8.21
C LEU A 168 13.00 -18.05 -6.89
N ASP A 169 14.27 -18.20 -6.51
CA ASP A 169 14.79 -17.68 -5.24
C ASP A 169 14.77 -16.15 -5.18
N GLU A 170 15.17 -15.47 -6.26
CA GLU A 170 15.10 -14.02 -6.34
C GLU A 170 13.66 -13.51 -6.26
N ARG A 171 12.72 -14.21 -6.89
CA ARG A 171 11.30 -13.86 -6.82
C ARG A 171 10.76 -13.99 -5.41
N CYS A 172 11.04 -15.12 -4.76
CA CYS A 172 10.64 -15.37 -3.38
C CYS A 172 11.26 -14.33 -2.43
N ALA A 173 12.55 -14.00 -2.59
CA ALA A 173 13.23 -12.98 -1.79
C ALA A 173 12.64 -11.58 -1.98
N ALA A 174 12.32 -11.21 -3.23
CA ALA A 174 11.67 -9.93 -3.53
C ALA A 174 10.25 -9.86 -2.95
N GLY A 175 9.45 -10.92 -3.10
CA GLY A 175 8.12 -11.02 -2.50
C GLY A 175 8.18 -10.93 -0.97
N PHE A 176 9.10 -11.68 -0.35
CA PHE A 176 9.32 -11.64 1.09
C PHE A 176 9.67 -10.24 1.59
N SER A 177 10.53 -9.53 0.86
CA SER A 177 10.92 -8.15 1.18
C SER A 177 9.74 -7.19 1.07
N ILE A 178 8.93 -7.28 0.02
CA ILE A 178 7.73 -6.45 -0.16
C ILE A 178 6.75 -6.61 1.01
N MET A 179 6.62 -7.83 1.55
CA MET A 179 5.71 -8.11 2.66
C MET A 179 6.09 -7.43 3.99
N ILE A 180 7.37 -7.11 4.19
CA ILE A 180 7.87 -6.55 5.46
C ILE A 180 8.27 -5.08 5.38
N LEU A 181 8.62 -4.56 4.19
CA LEU A 181 9.24 -3.23 4.10
C LEU A 181 8.27 -2.09 4.49
N PRO A 182 8.70 -1.09 5.27
CA PRO A 182 7.92 0.11 5.55
C PRO A 182 7.66 0.89 4.27
N ALA A 183 6.54 1.62 4.20
CA ALA A 183 6.09 2.29 2.98
C ALA A 183 7.20 3.05 2.24
N ARG A 184 7.97 3.89 2.94
CA ARG A 184 9.09 4.64 2.34
C ARG A 184 10.16 3.74 1.72
N ARG A 185 10.58 2.68 2.41
CA ARG A 185 11.60 1.74 1.90
C ARG A 185 11.03 0.89 0.76
N LEU A 186 9.77 0.50 0.84
CA LEU A 186 9.08 -0.22 -0.24
C LEU A 186 9.00 0.61 -1.52
N LEU A 187 8.64 1.90 -1.42
CA LEU A 187 8.60 2.79 -2.59
C LEU A 187 9.97 2.89 -3.27
N ASN A 188 11.04 3.06 -2.49
CA ASN A 188 12.40 3.08 -3.03
C ASN A 188 12.86 1.71 -3.55
N PHE A 189 12.36 0.61 -2.97
CA PHE A 189 12.67 -0.75 -3.41
C PHE A 189 12.06 -1.04 -4.79
N ILE A 190 10.81 -0.60 -5.05
CA ILE A 190 10.17 -0.79 -6.35
C ILE A 190 10.55 0.27 -7.39
N TYR A 191 10.86 1.49 -6.95
CA TYR A 191 11.26 2.61 -7.80
C TYR A 191 12.51 3.28 -7.22
N PRO A 192 13.71 2.78 -7.58
CA PRO A 192 14.97 3.28 -7.04
C PRO A 192 15.26 4.72 -7.42
N SER A 193 15.93 5.43 -6.50
CA SER A 193 16.43 6.77 -6.76
C SER A 193 17.69 6.71 -7.64
N LEU A 194 17.69 7.44 -8.75
CA LEU A 194 18.86 7.59 -9.62
C LEU A 194 19.47 8.98 -9.42
N TYR A 195 20.74 9.03 -9.02
CA TYR A 195 21.46 10.27 -8.78
C TYR A 195 22.54 10.46 -9.84
N ARG A 196 22.62 11.67 -10.41
CA ARG A 196 23.69 12.08 -11.30
C ARG A 196 24.87 12.57 -10.47
N LEU A 197 25.95 11.78 -10.44
CA LEU A 197 27.11 12.05 -9.58
C LEU A 197 28.04 13.15 -10.15
N ASP A 198 28.00 13.36 -11.47
CA ASP A 198 28.78 14.37 -12.18
C ASP A 198 28.49 15.80 -11.72
N GLU A 199 27.26 16.09 -11.29
CA GLU A 199 26.88 17.41 -10.76
C GLU A 199 27.22 17.60 -9.27
N VAL A 200 27.51 16.51 -8.55
CA VAL A 200 27.81 16.52 -7.10
C VAL A 200 29.33 16.50 -6.84
N LEU A 201 30.10 15.96 -7.78
CA LEU A 201 31.54 15.75 -7.66
C LEU A 201 32.38 16.78 -8.43
N THR A 202 31.79 17.87 -8.93
CA THR A 202 32.53 19.01 -9.47
C THR A 202 33.35 19.69 -8.35
N VAL A 203 34.59 19.22 -8.22
CA VAL A 203 35.73 19.91 -7.59
C VAL A 203 36.32 20.89 -8.60
#